data_AF-A0A822GQA8-F1
#
_entry.id   AF-A0A822GQA8-F1
#
_cell.length_a   1.000
_cell.length_b   1.000
_cell.length_c   1.000
_cell.angle_alpha   90.00
_cell.angle_beta   90.00
_cell.angle_gamma   90.00
#
_symmetry.space_group_name_H-M   'P 1'
#
loop_
_entity.id
_entity.type
_entity.pdbx_description
1 polymer ?
#
loop_
_entity_poly.entity_id
_entity_poly.type
_entity_poly.pdbx_seq_one_letter_code
_entity_poly.pdbx_strand_id
1 'polypeptide(L)' 'PILFDISIRENIAYGDYSRINIPSDEIIQVAK' A
#
# COMPACT_ATOMS: atom_id res chain seq x y z
N PRO A 1 14.47 -4.31 -3.23
CA PRO A 1 13.29 -3.81 -2.48
C PRO A 1 13.41 -4.14 -0.99
N ILE A 2 13.05 -3.19 -0.13
CA ILE A 2 13.01 -3.36 1.33
C ILE A 2 11.55 -3.16 1.75
N LEU A 3 11.01 -4.12 2.49
CA LEU A 3 9.68 -4.03 3.09
C LEU A 3 9.85 -3.81 4.60
N PHE A 4 8.90 -3.10 5.18
CA PHE A 4 8.78 -2.96 6.63
C PHE A 4 8.03 -4.16 7.20
N ASP A 5 8.21 -4.40 8.50
CA ASP A 5 7.50 -5.41 9.28
C ASP A 5 6.06 -4.97 9.59
N ILE A 6 5.31 -4.71 8.52
CA ILE A 6 3.89 -4.34 8.48
C ILE A 6 3.24 -5.13 7.33
N SER A 7 1.93 -5.04 7.16
CA SER A 7 1.26 -5.81 6.10
C SER A 7 1.73 -5.40 4.70
N ILE A 8 1.59 -6.32 3.73
CA ILE A 8 1.90 -6.02 2.32
C ILE A 8 1.03 -4.86 1.79
N ARG A 9 -0.24 -4.77 2.22
CA ARG A 9 -1.11 -3.64 1.90
C ARG A 9 -0.50 -2.32 2.35
N GLU A 10 -0.04 -2.25 3.59
CA GLU A 10 0.53 -1.03 4.16
C GLU A 10 1.87 -0.67 3.50
N ASN A 11 2.67 -1.69 3.14
CA ASN A 11 3.88 -1.47 2.36
C ASN A 11 3.59 -0.92 0.95
N ILE A 12 2.51 -1.35 0.29
CA ILE A 12 2.09 -0.82 -1.02
C ILE A 12 1.53 0.60 -0.86
N ALA A 13 0.71 0.83 0.16
CA ALA A 13 0.13 2.14 0.47
C ALA A 13 1.17 3.18 0.94
N TYR A 14 2.36 2.72 1.34
CA TYR A 14 3.45 3.55 1.88
C TYR A 14 3.84 4.71 0.94
N GLY A 15 3.63 4.59 -0.37
CA GLY A 15 3.94 5.64 -1.34
C GLY A 15 3.04 6.88 -1.25
N ASP A 16 1.87 6.79 -0.60
CA ASP A 16 0.88 7.87 -0.56
C ASP A 16 0.30 8.10 0.85
N TYR A 17 1.07 8.81 1.68
CA TYR A 17 0.67 9.18 3.05
C TYR A 17 -0.40 10.27 3.12
N SER A 18 -0.76 10.89 1.99
CA SER A 18 -1.76 11.94 1.98
C SER A 18 -3.17 11.39 2.19
N ARG A 19 -3.38 10.11 1.91
CA ARG A 19 -4.66 9.43 2.01
C ARG A 19 -4.62 8.38 3.12
N ILE A 20 -5.32 8.66 4.22
CA ILE A 20 -5.43 7.76 5.38
C ILE A 20 -6.21 6.47 5.05
N ASN A 21 -7.08 6.49 4.03
CA ASN A 21 -7.84 5.32 3.57
C ASN A 21 -7.65 5.13 2.06
N ILE A 22 -6.76 4.20 1.67
CA ILE A 22 -6.62 3.77 0.28
C ILE A 22 -7.58 2.59 0.01
N PRO A 23 -8.46 2.66 -1.00
CA PRO A 23 -9.35 1.56 -1.36
C PRO A 23 -8.58 0.29 -1.70
N SER A 24 -9.11 -0.88 -1.33
CA SER A 24 -8.44 -2.16 -1.62
C SER A 24 -8.30 -2.44 -3.12
N ASP A 25 -9.25 -1.98 -3.94
CA ASP A 25 -9.19 -2.17 -5.40
C ASP A 25 -7.98 -1.47 -6.02
N GLU A 26 -7.63 -0.29 -5.49
CA GLU A 26 -6.45 0.45 -5.92
C GLU A 26 -5.18 -0.31 -5.54
N ILE A 27 -5.07 -0.77 -4.29
CA ILE A 27 -3.93 -1.59 -3.82
C ILE A 27 -3.75 -2.83 -4.71
N ILE A 28 -4.84 -3.50 -5.09
CA ILE A 28 -4.80 -4.65 -6.00
C ILE A 28 -4.33 -4.24 -7.40
N GLN A 29 -4.75 -3.08 -7.89
CA GLN A 29 -4.32 -2.58 -9.20
C GLN A 29 -2.80 -2.30 -9.23
N VAL A 30 -2.24 -1.70 -8.17
CA VAL A 30 -0.79 -1.42 -8.12
C VAL A 30 0.06 -2.65 -7.84
N ALA A 31 -0.53 -3.70 -7.25
CA ALA A 31 0.15 -4.95 -6.94
C ALA A 31 0.25 -5.92 -8.14
N LYS A 32 -0.43 -5.63 -9.25
CA LYS A 32 -0.35 -6.41 -10.51
C LYS A 32 0.90 -6.04 -11.29
#